data_AF-A0A0J7LZ52-F1
#
_entry.id   AF-A0A0J7LZ52-F1
#
_cell.length_a   1.000
_cell.length_b   1.000
_cell.length_c   1.000
_cell.angle_alpha   90.00
_cell.angle_beta   90.00
_cell.angle_gamma   90.00
#
_symmetry.space_group_name_H-M   'P 1'
#
loop_
_entity.id
_entity.type
_entity.pdbx_description
1 polymer ?
#
loop_
_entity_poly.entity_id
_entity_poly.type
_entity_poly.pdbx_seq_one_letter_code
_entity_poly.pdbx_strand_id
1 'polypeptide(L)' 'MAGGWSRDGAVQEQIDASVEDEIQRARSQLAKGESAEECDECGAPIPEARRKDSQLR' A
#
# COMPACT_ATOMS: atom_id res chain seq x y z
N MET A 1 1.92 23.55 -34.28
CA MET A 1 1.51 23.60 -32.86
C MET A 1 1.50 22.18 -32.34
N ALA A 2 2.41 21.83 -31.44
CA ALA A 2 2.42 20.50 -30.83
C ALA A 2 1.18 20.40 -29.92
N GLY A 3 0.15 19.72 -30.39
CA GLY A 3 -1.01 19.36 -29.56
C GLY A 3 -0.53 18.42 -28.46
N GLY A 4 -0.15 19.00 -27.33
CA GLY A 4 0.28 18.23 -26.16
C GLY A 4 -0.86 17.37 -25.68
N TRP A 5 -0.74 16.06 -25.89
CA TRP A 5 -1.44 14.97 -25.21
C TRP A 5 -2.94 15.23 -24.97
N SER A 6 -3.78 14.84 -25.92
CA SER A 6 -5.24 14.84 -25.81
C SER A 6 -5.67 14.25 -24.46
N ARG A 7 -6.06 15.10 -23.50
CA ARG A 7 -6.70 14.66 -22.25
C ARG A 7 -8.15 14.36 -22.59
N ASP A 8 -8.43 13.13 -22.98
CA ASP A 8 -9.79 12.62 -22.86
C ASP A 8 -10.10 12.54 -21.36
N GLY A 9 -10.69 13.61 -20.81
CA GLY A 9 -10.93 13.77 -19.37
C GLY A 9 -11.65 12.56 -18.76
N ALA A 10 -12.60 11.98 -19.48
CA ALA A 10 -13.33 10.78 -19.08
C ALA A 10 -12.45 9.53 -18.98
N VAL A 11 -11.34 9.43 -19.73
CA VAL A 11 -10.39 8.32 -19.62
C VAL A 11 -9.44 8.54 -18.45
N GLN A 12 -8.97 9.78 -18.26
CA GLN A 12 -8.09 10.10 -17.12
C GLN A 12 -8.82 9.90 -15.79
N GLU A 13 -10.08 10.32 -15.68
CA GLU A 13 -10.89 10.12 -14.48
C GLU A 13 -11.11 8.63 -14.16
N GLN A 14 -11.31 7.79 -15.19
CA GLN A 14 -11.42 6.34 -15.01
C GLN A 14 -10.11 5.71 -14.52
N ILE A 15 -8.96 6.19 -15.02
CA ILE A 15 -7.64 5.74 -14.57
C ILE A 15 -7.45 6.13 -13.11
N ASP A 16 -7.70 7.38 -12.75
CA ASP A 16 -7.50 7.88 -11.39
C ASP A 16 -8.39 7.13 -10.40
N ALA A 17 -9.66 6.87 -10.75
CA ALA A 17 -10.57 6.07 -9.93
C ALA A 17 -10.07 4.64 -9.72
N SER A 18 -9.64 3.97 -10.80
CA SER A 18 -9.13 2.59 -10.71
C SER A 18 -7.85 2.50 -9.87
N VAL A 19 -6.97 3.52 -9.98
CA VAL A 19 -5.74 3.59 -9.19
C VAL A 19 -6.05 3.82 -7.72
N GLU A 20 -6.96 4.73 -7.38
CA GLU A 20 -7.34 4.99 -6.00
C GLU A 20 -7.95 3.75 -5.35
N ASP A 21 -8.85 3.05 -6.04
CA ASP A 21 -9.47 1.82 -5.54
C ASP A 21 -8.43 0.75 -5.20
N GLU A 22 -7.44 0.53 -6.07
CA GLU A 22 -6.37 -0.43 -5.82
C GLU A 22 -5.40 0.03 -4.72
N ILE A 23 -5.14 1.33 -4.58
CA ILE A 23 -4.36 1.88 -3.45
C ILE A 23 -5.08 1.60 -2.13
N GLN A 24 -6.40 1.83 -2.07
CA GLN A 24 -7.19 1.57 -0.87
C GLN A 24 -7.23 0.08 -0.55
N ARG A 25 -7.38 -0.78 -1.58
CA ARG A 25 -7.30 -2.24 -1.43
C ARG A 25 -5.93 -2.71 -0.94
N ALA A 26 -4.84 -2.12 -1.41
CA ALA A 26 -3.49 -2.46 -0.96
C ALA A 26 -3.28 -2.03 0.50
N ARG A 27 -3.75 -0.83 0.87
CA ARG A 27 -3.67 -0.32 2.25
C ARG A 27 -4.51 -1.13 3.24
N SER A 28 -5.67 -1.64 2.82
CA SER A 28 -6.53 -2.44 3.70
C SER A 28 -5.96 -3.82 4.02
N GLN A 29 -5.04 -4.34 3.18
CA GLN A 29 -4.33 -5.59 3.41
C GLN A 29 -3.13 -5.46 4.36
N LEU A 30 -2.73 -4.22 4.71
CA LEU A 30 -1.67 -4.02 5.69
C LEU A 30 -2.18 -4.42 7.08
N ALA A 31 -1.39 -5.22 7.78
CA ALA A 31 -1.67 -5.60 9.16
C ALA A 31 -1.70 -4.36 10.05
N LYS A 32 -2.69 -4.30 10.95
CA LYS A 32 -2.83 -3.25 11.96
C LYS A 32 -2.70 -3.88 13.34
N GLY A 33 -1.97 -3.23 14.25
CA GLY A 33 -1.81 -3.68 15.62
C GLY A 33 -0.38 -4.12 15.95
N GLU A 34 -0.22 -4.85 17.04
CA GLU A 34 1.09 -5.26 17.52
C GLU A 34 1.71 -6.36 16.65
N SER A 35 3.01 -6.23 16.39
CA SER A 35 3.78 -7.23 15.65
C SER A 35 4.10 -8.43 16.54
N ALA A 36 4.17 -9.63 15.96
CA ALA A 36 4.56 -10.85 16.66
C ALA A 36 5.99 -10.74 17.23
N GLU A 37 6.25 -11.47 18.32
CA GLU A 37 7.59 -11.51 18.94
C GLU A 37 8.52 -12.51 18.24
N GLU A 38 7.95 -13.52 17.58
CA GLU A 38 8.65 -14.62 16.94
C GLU A 38 8.08 -14.87 15.54
N CYS A 39 8.89 -15.39 14.63
CA CYS A 39 8.48 -15.71 13.26
C CYS A 39 7.74 -17.05 13.22
N ASP A 40 6.53 -17.08 12.66
CA ASP A 40 5.70 -18.29 12.57
C ASP A 40 6.32 -19.42 11.72
N GLU A 41 7.21 -19.08 10.78
CA GLU A 41 7.81 -20.08 9.87
C GLU A 41 9.04 -20.76 10.48
N CYS A 42 9.83 -20.05 11.28
CA CYS A 42 11.13 -20.53 11.75
C CYS A 42 11.38 -20.38 13.26
N GLY A 43 10.49 -19.71 13.99
CA GLY A 43 10.60 -19.45 15.43
C GLY A 43 11.67 -18.44 15.83
N ALA A 44 12.30 -17.74 14.89
CA ALA A 44 13.31 -16.74 15.22
C ALA A 44 12.67 -15.47 15.82
N PRO A 45 13.30 -14.83 16.83
CA PRO A 45 12.78 -13.60 17.42
C PRO A 45 12.78 -12.46 16.40
N ILE A 46 11.69 -11.70 16.35
CA ILE A 46 11.53 -10.55 15.45
C ILE A 46 12.16 -9.30 16.07
N PRO A 47 13.14 -8.64 15.40
CA PRO A 47 13.80 -7.45 15.92
C PRO A 47 12.82 -6.30 16.19
N GLU A 48 13.05 -5.53 17.27
CA GLU A 48 12.18 -4.39 17.63
C GLU A 48 12.00 -3.36 16.50
N ALA A 49 13.04 -3.13 15.70
CA ALA A 49 12.97 -2.20 14.58
C ALA A 49 11.86 -2.59 13.58
N ARG A 50 11.72 -3.90 13.31
CA ARG A 50 10.66 -4.43 12.44
C ARG A 50 9.29 -4.35 13.12
N ARG A 51 9.22 -4.64 14.42
CA ARG A 51 7.97 -4.60 15.19
C ARG A 51 7.39 -3.19 15.29
N LYS A 52 8.23 -2.19 15.55
CA LYS A 52 7.83 -0.78 15.66
C LYS A 52 7.46 -0.17 14.30
N ASP A 53 8.21 -0.48 13.24
CA ASP A 53 7.90 0.02 11.89
C ASP A 53 6.50 -0.43 11.40
N SER A 54 6.12 -1.68 11.72
CA SER A 54 4.77 -2.18 11.42
C SER A 54 3.65 -1.54 12.25
N GLN A 55 3.96 -0.89 13.38
CA GLN A 55 2.97 -0.24 14.27
C GLN A 55 2.76 1.26 13.98
N LEU A 56 3.68 1.89 13.25
CA LEU A 56 3.71 3.34 13.00
C LEU A 56 3.05 3.77 11.68
N ARG A 57 2.53 2.82 10.90
CA ARG A 57 1.84 3.04 9.61
C ARG A 57 0.33 2.89 9.74
#